data_AF-A0A8S3H365-F1
#
_entry.id   AF-A0A8S3H365-F1
#
_cell.length_a   1.000
_cell.length_b   1.000
_cell.length_c   1.000
_cell.angle_alpha   90.00
_cell.angle_beta   90.00
_cell.angle_gamma   90.00
#
_symmetry.space_group_name_H-M   'P 1'
#
loop_
_entity.id
_entity.type
_entity.pdbx_description
1 polymer ?
#
loop_
_entity_poly.entity_id
_entity_poly.type
_entity_poly.pdbx_seq_one_letter_code
_entity_poly.pdbx_strand_id
1 'polypeptide(L)'
;SNFTRVIFVRHPLERLASAYVDKIASLTNEPFLLYDSIRRAICRKYSSFYLTDAQRKFYRIHRRIPKTIEEPCYNVVPKFEHFIAYIMSNSMINDVHWYPYSKLCYTCLFKYNFIGKYETIEEDLGRLLTYLGLESKDWNNVNHFRTGKTREHYKSMYSNLNNQLLCTLKYVYRDDFKLFDYRLEDYLTDKKTISCSPSHERQLRKIYKK
;
A
#
# COMPACT_ATOMS: atom_id res chain seq x y z
N SER A 1 -8.29 10.98 33.10
CA SER A 1 -8.36 12.09 32.11
C SER A 1 -9.19 11.63 30.92
N ASN A 2 -9.99 12.53 30.34
CA ASN A 2 -10.81 12.24 29.16
C ASN A 2 -10.18 12.93 27.96
N PHE A 3 -9.46 12.18 27.12
CA PHE A 3 -8.87 12.68 25.89
C PHE A 3 -9.69 12.21 24.69
N THR A 4 -9.92 13.08 23.71
CA THR A 4 -10.52 12.70 22.43
C THR A 4 -9.53 11.87 21.62
N ARG A 5 -9.90 10.61 21.31
CA ARG A 5 -9.10 9.73 20.46
C ARG A 5 -9.59 9.81 19.02
N VAL A 6 -8.68 10.15 18.13
CA VAL A 6 -8.96 10.37 16.70
C VAL A 6 -8.11 9.43 15.85
N ILE A 7 -8.68 8.91 14.77
CA ILE A 7 -7.93 8.26 13.70
C ILE A 7 -8.39 8.79 12.35
N PHE A 8 -7.43 9.03 11.44
CA PHE A 8 -7.72 9.24 10.03
C PHE A 8 -7.31 8.00 9.25
N VAL A 9 -8.26 7.43 8.53
CA VAL A 9 -8.06 6.24 7.71
C VAL A 9 -8.15 6.58 6.24
N ARG A 10 -7.57 5.71 5.42
CA ARG A 10 -7.52 5.85 3.98
C ARG A 10 -7.87 4.51 3.37
N HIS A 11 -8.51 4.53 2.21
CA HIS A 11 -8.85 3.32 1.48
C HIS A 11 -7.61 2.43 1.31
N PRO A 12 -7.66 1.12 1.63
CA PRO A 12 -6.49 0.25 1.61
C PRO A 12 -5.72 0.26 0.29
N LEU A 13 -6.44 0.27 -0.85
CA LEU A 13 -5.81 0.35 -2.18
C LEU A 13 -5.22 1.73 -2.46
N GLU A 14 -5.80 2.81 -1.94
CA GLU A 14 -5.20 4.13 -2.13
C GLU A 14 -3.89 4.24 -1.37
N ARG A 15 -3.87 3.71 -0.14
CA ARG A 15 -2.68 3.66 0.70
C ARG A 15 -1.56 2.84 0.04
N LEU A 16 -1.89 1.69 -0.54
CA LEU A 16 -0.94 0.85 -1.28
C LEU A 16 -0.34 1.54 -2.51
N ALA A 17 -1.17 2.17 -3.33
CA ALA A 17 -0.70 2.88 -4.52
C ALA A 17 0.15 4.10 -4.14
N SER A 18 -0.27 4.84 -3.13
CA SER A 18 0.49 5.97 -2.58
C SER A 18 1.84 5.53 -2.00
N ALA A 19 1.87 4.42 -1.25
CA ALA A 19 3.10 3.86 -0.71
C ALA A 19 4.05 3.41 -1.83
N TYR A 20 3.52 2.78 -2.88
CA TYR A 20 4.33 2.43 -4.04
C TYR A 20 4.93 3.67 -4.70
N VAL A 21 4.14 4.69 -5.02
CA VAL A 21 4.64 5.87 -5.74
C VAL A 21 5.72 6.57 -4.93
N ASP A 22 5.47 6.79 -3.64
CA ASP A 22 6.37 7.57 -2.79
C ASP A 22 7.62 6.79 -2.35
N LYS A 23 7.49 5.49 -2.06
CA LYS A 23 8.55 4.68 -1.43
C LYS A 23 9.27 3.74 -2.39
N ILE A 24 8.60 3.27 -3.45
CA ILE A 24 9.12 2.23 -4.35
C ILE A 24 9.42 2.79 -5.74
N ALA A 25 8.57 3.66 -6.28
CA ALA A 25 8.73 4.21 -7.62
C ALA A 25 9.63 5.44 -7.67
N SER A 26 9.66 6.22 -6.58
CA SER A 26 10.53 7.38 -6.47
C SER A 26 11.99 6.95 -6.24
N LEU A 27 12.89 7.45 -7.09
CA LEU A 27 14.34 7.28 -7.01
C LEU A 27 15.05 8.50 -6.38
N THR A 28 14.33 9.61 -6.22
CA THR A 28 14.91 10.92 -5.90
C THR A 28 14.62 11.38 -4.48
N ASN A 29 13.73 10.69 -3.76
CA ASN A 29 13.33 11.09 -2.42
C ASN A 29 14.17 10.33 -1.36
N GLU A 30 14.38 10.96 -0.20
CA GLU A 30 15.01 10.37 0.99
C GLU A 30 14.59 8.91 1.34
N PRO A 31 13.32 8.48 1.14
CA PRO A 31 12.94 7.09 1.36
C PRO A 31 13.63 6.07 0.45
N PHE A 32 14.32 6.49 -0.62
CA PHE A 32 15.00 5.58 -1.55
C PHE A 32 15.89 4.59 -0.78
N LEU A 33 16.74 5.07 0.13
CA LEU A 33 17.66 4.20 0.88
C LEU A 33 16.94 3.22 1.80
N LEU A 34 15.79 3.60 2.38
CA LEU A 34 15.04 2.76 3.30
C LEU A 34 14.38 1.57 2.58
N TYR A 35 13.88 1.80 1.37
CA TYR A 35 13.12 0.81 0.60
C TYR A 35 13.92 0.16 -0.55
N ASP A 36 15.16 0.58 -0.75
CA ASP A 36 16.07 0.05 -1.76
C ASP A 36 16.25 -1.47 -1.66
N SER A 37 16.37 -2.01 -0.43
CA SER A 37 16.46 -3.46 -0.21
C SER A 37 15.22 -4.21 -0.73
N ILE A 38 14.02 -3.64 -0.56
CA ILE A 38 12.76 -4.19 -1.07
C ILE A 38 12.73 -4.10 -2.60
N ARG A 39 13.12 -2.97 -3.18
CA ARG A 39 13.20 -2.78 -4.63
C ARG A 39 14.12 -3.80 -5.29
N ARG A 40 15.32 -3.99 -4.72
CA ARG A 40 16.28 -5.00 -5.20
C ARG A 40 15.75 -6.41 -5.06
N ALA A 41 15.08 -6.72 -3.95
CA ALA A 41 14.50 -8.04 -3.76
C ALA A 41 13.38 -8.32 -4.78
N ILE A 42 12.54 -7.33 -5.10
CA ILE A 42 11.55 -7.43 -6.18
C ILE A 42 12.25 -7.63 -7.53
N CYS A 43 13.25 -6.80 -7.84
CA CYS A 43 14.03 -6.92 -9.07
C CYS A 43 14.65 -8.32 -9.24
N ARG A 44 15.28 -8.86 -8.19
CA ARG A 44 15.89 -10.21 -8.20
C ARG A 44 14.83 -11.30 -8.38
N LYS A 45 13.70 -11.21 -7.66
CA LYS A 45 12.59 -12.18 -7.74
C LYS A 45 11.98 -12.25 -9.15
N TYR A 46 11.80 -11.10 -9.79
CA TYR A 46 11.24 -11.00 -11.15
C TYR A 46 12.33 -10.62 -12.17
N SER A 47 13.54 -11.17 -12.01
CA SER A 47 14.72 -10.79 -12.79
C SER A 47 14.54 -10.92 -14.30
N SER A 48 13.71 -11.84 -14.79
CA SER A 48 13.40 -11.97 -16.22
C SER A 48 12.72 -10.71 -16.82
N PHE A 49 12.11 -9.86 -15.99
CA PHE A 49 11.47 -8.63 -16.43
C PHE A 49 12.39 -7.40 -16.39
N TYR A 50 13.44 -7.45 -15.57
CA TYR A 50 14.26 -6.27 -15.27
C TYR A 50 15.71 -6.41 -15.72
N LEU A 51 16.20 -7.63 -15.88
CA LEU A 51 17.61 -7.92 -16.10
C LEU A 51 17.82 -8.65 -17.43
N THR A 52 18.91 -8.30 -18.10
CA THR A 52 19.39 -9.02 -19.29
C THR A 52 19.91 -10.41 -18.93
N ASP A 53 20.07 -11.29 -19.92
CA ASP A 53 20.64 -12.62 -19.72
C ASP A 53 22.04 -12.57 -19.10
N ALA A 54 22.85 -11.59 -19.49
CA ALA A 54 24.16 -11.36 -18.90
C ALA A 54 24.07 -11.01 -17.41
N GLN A 55 23.16 -10.10 -17.04
CA GLN A 55 22.94 -9.73 -15.63
C GLN A 55 22.35 -10.87 -14.81
N ARG A 56 21.43 -11.66 -15.37
CA ARG A 56 20.90 -12.88 -14.71
C ARG A 56 21.99 -13.93 -14.52
N LYS A 57 22.85 -14.13 -15.53
CA LYS A 57 24.02 -15.01 -15.44
C LYS A 57 24.98 -14.53 -14.36
N PHE A 58 25.22 -13.22 -14.25
CA PHE A 58 26.02 -12.61 -13.18
C PHE A 58 25.49 -13.00 -11.79
N TYR A 59 24.20 -12.83 -11.52
CA TYR A 59 23.61 -13.22 -10.22
C TYR A 59 23.70 -14.72 -9.92
N ARG A 60 23.69 -15.58 -10.94
CA ARG A 60 23.84 -17.03 -10.76
C ARG A 60 25.27 -17.41 -10.36
N ILE A 61 26.27 -16.69 -10.88
CA ILE A 61 27.70 -16.94 -10.62
C ILE A 61 28.12 -16.31 -9.29
N HIS A 62 27.64 -15.10 -9.00
CA HIS A 62 28.06 -14.33 -7.83
C HIS A 62 27.05 -14.46 -6.68
N ARG A 63 27.36 -15.31 -5.71
CA ARG A 63 26.59 -15.42 -4.44
C ARG A 63 26.58 -14.12 -3.63
N ARG A 64 27.62 -13.29 -3.77
CA ARG A 64 27.73 -11.93 -3.23
C ARG A 64 28.21 -11.01 -4.34
N ILE A 65 27.59 -9.83 -4.45
CA ILE A 65 27.99 -8.82 -5.43
C ILE A 65 29.30 -8.18 -4.93
N PRO A 66 30.38 -8.20 -5.71
CA PRO A 66 31.60 -7.46 -5.38
C PRO A 66 31.31 -5.97 -5.22
N LYS A 67 31.89 -5.32 -4.21
CA LYS A 67 31.68 -3.87 -3.96
C LYS A 67 32.12 -2.97 -5.12
N THR A 68 32.96 -3.48 -6.02
CA THR A 68 33.48 -2.76 -7.19
C THR A 68 32.52 -2.77 -8.39
N ILE A 69 31.42 -3.52 -8.31
CA ILE A 69 30.45 -3.66 -9.40
C ILE A 69 29.16 -2.96 -8.99
N GLU A 70 28.64 -2.12 -9.87
CA GLU A 70 27.31 -1.55 -9.70
C GLU A 70 26.28 -2.69 -9.71
N GLU A 71 25.50 -2.78 -8.64
CA GLU A 71 24.48 -3.80 -8.54
C GLU A 71 23.40 -3.60 -9.63
N PRO A 72 23.13 -4.59 -10.49
CA PRO A 72 22.18 -4.41 -11.60
C PRO A 72 20.75 -4.02 -11.20
N CYS A 73 20.37 -4.27 -9.95
CA CYS A 73 19.06 -3.92 -9.41
C CYS A 73 19.01 -2.57 -8.69
N TYR A 74 20.13 -1.84 -8.57
CA TYR A 74 20.23 -0.59 -7.79
C TYR A 74 19.20 0.45 -8.25
N ASN A 75 19.17 0.75 -9.55
CA ASN A 75 18.31 1.79 -10.13
C ASN A 75 16.99 1.25 -10.73
N VAL A 76 16.66 -0.02 -10.49
CA VAL A 76 15.45 -0.62 -11.06
C VAL A 76 14.22 -0.12 -10.30
N VAL A 77 13.27 0.45 -11.03
CA VAL A 77 11.92 0.76 -10.52
C VAL A 77 11.00 -0.42 -10.79
N PRO A 78 10.60 -1.19 -9.76
CA PRO A 78 9.74 -2.33 -10.00
C PRO A 78 8.34 -1.88 -10.40
N LYS A 79 7.74 -2.45 -11.44
CA LYS A 79 6.29 -2.37 -11.71
C LYS A 79 5.43 -2.59 -10.46
N PHE A 80 4.29 -1.88 -10.40
CA PHE A 80 3.32 -1.97 -9.30
C PHE A 80 2.81 -3.40 -9.05
N GLU A 81 2.51 -4.16 -10.10
CA GLU A 81 2.04 -5.55 -9.99
C GLU A 81 3.05 -6.47 -9.27
N HIS A 82 4.34 -6.29 -9.56
CA HIS A 82 5.42 -7.04 -8.92
C HIS A 82 5.62 -6.61 -7.48
N PHE A 83 5.47 -5.32 -7.17
CA PHE A 83 5.44 -4.83 -5.80
C PHE A 83 4.30 -5.48 -4.99
N ILE A 84 3.06 -5.42 -5.48
CA ILE A 84 1.90 -6.04 -4.81
C ILE A 84 2.12 -7.54 -4.61
N ALA A 85 2.49 -8.25 -5.68
CA ALA A 85 2.75 -9.69 -5.59
C ALA A 85 3.86 -10.02 -4.58
N TYR A 86 4.91 -9.18 -4.52
CA TYR A 86 6.00 -9.35 -3.58
C TYR A 86 5.54 -9.17 -2.13
N ILE A 87 4.91 -8.04 -1.76
CA ILE A 87 4.51 -7.80 -0.36
C ILE A 87 3.48 -8.83 0.13
N MET A 88 2.58 -9.30 -0.75
CA MET A 88 1.62 -10.35 -0.40
C MET A 88 2.32 -11.69 -0.15
N SER A 89 3.27 -12.08 -1.01
CA SER A 89 3.99 -13.35 -0.86
C SER A 89 4.96 -13.39 0.33
N ASN A 90 5.42 -12.24 0.81
CA ASN A 90 6.37 -12.13 1.93
C ASN A 90 5.67 -11.76 3.24
N SER A 91 4.44 -12.25 3.44
CA SER A 91 3.65 -12.07 4.67
C SER A 91 3.47 -10.61 5.10
N MET A 92 3.36 -9.68 4.14
CA MET A 92 3.24 -8.25 4.40
C MET A 92 4.39 -7.76 5.29
N ILE A 93 5.62 -7.72 4.76
CA ILE A 93 6.80 -7.11 5.39
C ILE A 93 6.34 -5.97 6.31
N ASN A 94 6.65 -6.07 7.60
CA ASN A 94 6.06 -5.25 8.68
C ASN A 94 6.32 -3.75 8.48
N ASP A 95 5.57 -3.13 7.58
CA ASP A 95 5.69 -1.74 7.21
C ASP A 95 4.31 -1.09 7.32
N VAL A 96 4.24 -0.02 8.10
CA VAL A 96 3.00 0.68 8.44
C VAL A 96 2.25 1.21 7.21
N HIS A 97 2.94 1.43 6.08
CA HIS A 97 2.33 2.00 4.88
C HIS A 97 1.49 0.98 4.10
N TRP A 98 1.78 -0.32 4.21
CA TRP A 98 0.97 -1.36 3.58
C TRP A 98 0.40 -2.38 4.57
N TYR A 99 0.81 -2.42 5.82
CA TYR A 99 0.24 -3.34 6.81
C TYR A 99 -1.22 -2.97 7.14
N PRO A 100 -2.19 -3.90 7.12
CA PRO A 100 -3.60 -3.61 7.38
C PRO A 100 -3.81 -2.86 8.71
N TYR A 101 -4.66 -1.83 8.71
CA TYR A 101 -4.97 -1.05 9.92
C TYR A 101 -5.54 -1.93 11.03
N SER A 102 -6.45 -2.85 10.70
CA SER A 102 -7.04 -3.84 11.61
C SER A 102 -6.02 -4.76 12.31
N LYS A 103 -4.77 -4.80 11.82
CA LYS A 103 -3.67 -5.55 12.44
C LYS A 103 -2.65 -4.67 13.15
N LEU A 104 -2.79 -3.34 13.06
CA LEU A 104 -1.99 -2.41 13.84
C LEU A 104 -2.60 -2.31 15.24
N CYS A 105 -1.77 -2.47 16.27
CA CYS A 105 -2.22 -2.52 17.68
C CYS A 105 -3.09 -1.33 18.06
N TYR A 106 -2.79 -0.14 17.54
CA TYR A 106 -3.52 1.09 17.87
C TYR A 106 -4.98 1.04 17.42
N THR A 107 -5.28 0.40 16.28
CA THR A 107 -6.65 0.33 15.76
C THR A 107 -7.56 -0.58 16.59
N CYS A 108 -7.01 -1.64 17.19
CA CYS A 108 -7.77 -2.59 17.99
C CYS A 108 -7.93 -2.18 19.45
N LEU A 109 -6.96 -1.43 20.00
CA LEU A 109 -6.87 -1.14 21.43
C LEU A 109 -7.66 0.09 21.86
N PHE A 110 -8.02 0.98 20.93
CA PHE A 110 -8.69 2.23 21.25
C PHE A 110 -10.11 2.28 20.69
N LYS A 111 -11.06 2.64 21.55
CA LYS A 111 -12.36 3.15 21.11
C LYS A 111 -12.16 4.61 20.68
N TYR A 112 -12.15 4.83 19.38
CA TYR A 112 -12.03 6.17 18.80
C TYR A 112 -13.33 6.94 18.97
N ASN A 113 -13.20 8.21 19.34
CA ASN A 113 -14.31 9.15 19.41
C ASN A 113 -14.65 9.71 18.02
N PHE A 114 -13.64 9.76 17.14
CA PHE A 114 -13.76 10.28 15.78
C PHE A 114 -12.92 9.44 14.81
N ILE A 115 -13.53 9.08 13.68
CA ILE A 115 -12.87 8.39 12.56
C ILE A 115 -13.08 9.25 11.32
N GLY A 116 -12.01 9.89 10.85
CA GLY A 116 -12.03 10.65 9.59
C GLY A 116 -11.47 9.85 8.42
N LYS A 117 -11.81 10.25 7.19
CA LYS A 117 -11.35 9.63 5.96
C LYS A 117 -10.48 10.59 5.15
N TYR A 118 -9.37 10.11 4.60
CA TYR A 118 -8.49 10.90 3.74
C TYR A 118 -9.19 11.34 2.44
N GLU A 119 -10.17 10.56 1.99
CA GLU A 119 -10.98 10.88 0.81
C GLU A 119 -11.83 12.15 1.01
N THR A 120 -12.18 12.46 2.26
CA THR A 120 -13.01 13.60 2.69
C THR A 120 -12.28 14.46 3.74
N ILE A 121 -10.95 14.53 3.64
CA ILE A 121 -10.08 15.06 4.71
C ILE A 121 -10.45 16.48 5.15
N GLU A 122 -10.80 17.36 4.21
CA GLU A 122 -11.17 18.75 4.51
C GLU A 122 -12.47 18.82 5.31
N GLU A 123 -13.48 18.05 4.91
CA GLU A 123 -14.78 17.98 5.57
C GLU A 123 -14.67 17.32 6.95
N ASP A 124 -13.97 16.18 7.04
CA ASP A 124 -13.83 15.44 8.28
C ASP A 124 -12.97 16.17 9.31
N LEU A 125 -11.96 16.91 8.85
CA LEU A 125 -11.18 17.75 9.76
C LEU A 125 -11.99 18.94 10.26
N GLY A 126 -12.82 19.56 9.41
CA GLY A 126 -13.79 20.57 9.84
C GLY A 126 -14.73 20.04 10.93
N ARG A 127 -15.30 18.85 10.72
CA ARG A 127 -16.15 18.16 11.73
C ARG A 127 -15.39 17.86 13.02
N LEU A 128 -14.14 17.43 12.94
CA LEU A 128 -13.31 17.18 14.11
C LEU A 128 -13.06 18.46 14.91
N LEU A 129 -12.74 19.57 14.27
CA LEU A 129 -12.55 20.85 14.95
C LEU A 129 -13.83 21.28 15.68
N THR A 130 -14.98 21.19 15.03
CA THR A 130 -16.28 21.44 15.66
C THR A 130 -16.53 20.50 16.84
N TYR A 131 -16.21 19.21 16.71
CA TYR A 131 -16.33 18.23 17.80
C TYR A 131 -15.45 18.58 19.02
N LEU A 132 -14.32 19.25 18.80
CA LEU A 132 -13.41 19.72 19.84
C LEU A 132 -13.79 21.10 20.40
N GLY A 133 -14.86 21.73 19.90
CA GLY A 133 -15.27 23.09 20.30
C GLY A 133 -14.37 24.19 19.72
N LEU A 134 -13.63 23.89 18.65
CA LEU A 134 -12.76 24.84 17.94
C LEU A 134 -13.50 25.42 16.73
N GLU A 135 -13.26 26.69 16.42
CA GLU A 135 -13.87 27.36 15.26
C GLU A 135 -13.13 27.02 13.96
N SER A 136 -13.88 26.85 12.86
CA SER A 136 -13.32 26.46 11.55
C SER A 136 -12.40 27.52 10.93
N LYS A 137 -12.40 28.76 11.42
CA LYS A 137 -11.59 29.87 10.88
C LYS A 137 -10.08 29.65 11.02
N ASP A 138 -9.66 28.78 11.94
CA ASP A 138 -8.26 28.38 12.12
C ASP A 138 -7.75 27.47 10.97
N TRP A 139 -8.66 26.95 10.13
CA TRP A 139 -8.36 26.02 9.05
C TRP A 139 -8.02 26.69 7.71
N ASN A 140 -8.36 27.97 7.52
CA ASN A 140 -8.26 28.67 6.22
C ASN A 140 -6.83 28.78 5.64
N ASN A 141 -5.80 28.40 6.40
CA ASN A 141 -4.39 28.47 5.99
C ASN A 141 -3.77 27.12 5.60
N VAL A 142 -4.53 26.02 5.59
CA VAL A 142 -3.96 24.71 5.24
C VAL A 142 -4.10 24.47 3.74
N ASN A 143 -2.95 24.41 3.06
CA ASN A 143 -2.85 24.09 1.63
C ASN A 143 -3.81 22.96 1.26
N HIS A 144 -4.77 23.24 0.38
CA HIS A 144 -5.74 22.28 -0.13
C HIS A 144 -5.10 20.94 -0.42
N PHE A 145 -5.61 19.88 0.21
CA PHE A 145 -5.11 18.53 -0.03
C PHE A 145 -5.46 18.15 -1.47
N ARG A 146 -4.45 17.89 -2.30
CA ARG A 146 -4.64 17.47 -3.71
C ARG A 146 -5.18 16.03 -3.77
N THR A 147 -6.49 15.85 -3.58
CA THR A 147 -7.15 14.53 -3.53
C THR A 147 -7.56 14.01 -4.92
N GLY A 148 -8.04 14.86 -5.83
CA GLY A 148 -8.69 14.43 -7.08
C GLY A 148 -7.78 13.81 -8.16
N LYS A 149 -6.69 14.49 -8.56
CA LYS A 149 -5.79 14.02 -9.64
C LYS A 149 -5.03 12.73 -9.26
N THR A 150 -4.85 12.53 -7.96
CA THR A 150 -4.13 11.39 -7.39
C THR A 150 -4.96 10.10 -7.46
N ARG A 151 -6.29 10.19 -7.28
CA ARG A 151 -7.18 9.03 -7.20
C ARG A 151 -7.30 8.27 -8.51
N GLU A 152 -7.56 8.96 -9.63
CA GLU A 152 -7.70 8.29 -10.95
C GLU A 152 -6.39 7.65 -11.42
N HIS A 153 -5.26 8.31 -11.15
CA HIS A 153 -3.95 7.71 -11.39
C HIS A 153 -3.80 6.39 -10.61
N TYR A 154 -4.19 6.36 -9.33
CA TYR A 154 -4.12 5.13 -8.54
C TYR A 154 -5.07 4.04 -9.01
N LYS A 155 -6.30 4.37 -9.42
CA LYS A 155 -7.21 3.38 -10.03
C LYS A 155 -6.59 2.73 -11.25
N SER A 156 -5.92 3.52 -12.11
CA SER A 156 -5.28 3.00 -13.31
C SER A 156 -4.20 1.95 -13.01
N MET A 157 -3.50 2.05 -11.87
CA MET A 157 -2.48 1.08 -11.46
C MET A 157 -3.06 -0.30 -11.15
N TYR A 158 -4.30 -0.38 -10.67
CA TYR A 158 -4.98 -1.64 -10.37
C TYR A 158 -5.52 -2.36 -11.61
N SER A 159 -5.62 -1.68 -12.75
CA SER A 159 -6.18 -2.24 -13.99
C SER A 159 -5.41 -3.48 -14.47
N ASN A 160 -4.08 -3.51 -14.30
CA ASN A 160 -3.22 -4.60 -14.74
C ASN A 160 -3.16 -5.79 -13.77
N LEU A 161 -3.75 -5.68 -12.57
CA LEU A 161 -3.73 -6.79 -11.62
C LEU A 161 -4.64 -7.93 -12.09
N ASN A 162 -4.10 -9.15 -11.98
CA ASN A 162 -4.87 -10.37 -12.19
C ASN A 162 -5.82 -10.65 -11.02
N ASN A 163 -6.83 -11.49 -11.27
CA ASN A 163 -7.84 -11.84 -10.26
C ASN A 163 -7.24 -12.45 -8.99
N GLN A 164 -6.14 -13.21 -9.11
CA GLN A 164 -5.50 -13.83 -7.94
C GLN A 164 -4.92 -12.78 -6.97
N LEU A 165 -4.27 -11.74 -7.51
CA LEU A 165 -3.78 -10.62 -6.69
C LEU A 165 -4.94 -9.82 -6.11
N LEU A 166 -5.99 -9.52 -6.89
CA LEU A 166 -7.18 -8.82 -6.40
C LEU A 166 -7.88 -9.59 -5.28
N CYS A 167 -8.03 -10.91 -5.41
CA CYS A 167 -8.57 -11.78 -4.37
C CYS A 167 -7.70 -11.79 -3.11
N THR A 168 -6.38 -11.78 -3.29
CA THR A 168 -5.43 -11.69 -2.16
C THR A 168 -5.59 -10.36 -1.44
N LEU A 169 -5.66 -9.24 -2.15
CA LEU A 169 -5.92 -7.92 -1.58
C LEU A 169 -7.26 -7.89 -0.83
N LYS A 170 -8.33 -8.40 -1.46
CA LYS A 170 -9.65 -8.52 -0.83
C LYS A 170 -9.57 -9.24 0.50
N TYR A 171 -8.85 -10.36 0.53
CA TYR A 171 -8.74 -11.20 1.70
C TYR A 171 -7.86 -10.59 2.80
N VAL A 172 -6.71 -10.01 2.43
CA VAL A 172 -5.73 -9.44 3.37
C VAL A 172 -6.30 -8.21 4.08
N TYR A 173 -7.04 -7.36 3.36
CA TYR A 173 -7.66 -6.14 3.91
C TYR A 173 -9.14 -6.28 4.25
N ARG A 174 -9.70 -7.50 4.27
CA ARG A 174 -11.14 -7.73 4.52
C ARG A 174 -11.66 -7.07 5.79
N ASP A 175 -10.84 -7.05 6.84
CA ASP A 175 -11.20 -6.49 8.13
C ASP A 175 -11.15 -4.96 8.04
N ASP A 176 -10.15 -4.37 7.39
CA ASP A 176 -10.11 -2.92 7.11
C ASP A 176 -11.32 -2.46 6.29
N PHE A 177 -11.68 -3.22 5.23
CA PHE A 177 -12.87 -2.93 4.43
C PHE A 177 -14.13 -2.90 5.27
N LYS A 178 -14.29 -3.88 6.18
CA LYS A 178 -15.44 -3.97 7.08
C LYS A 178 -15.42 -2.89 8.16
N LEU A 179 -14.26 -2.63 8.78
CA LEU A 179 -14.13 -1.71 9.91
C LEU A 179 -14.37 -0.26 9.48
N PHE A 180 -13.96 0.12 8.28
CA PHE A 180 -13.98 1.51 7.82
C PHE A 180 -14.95 1.77 6.67
N ASP A 181 -15.83 0.82 6.37
CA ASP A 181 -16.83 0.90 5.31
C ASP A 181 -16.20 1.31 3.97
N TYR A 182 -15.26 0.48 3.52
CA TYR A 182 -14.58 0.61 2.24
C TYR A 182 -14.87 -0.59 1.37
N ARG A 183 -14.81 -0.38 0.05
CA ARG A 183 -15.06 -1.43 -0.94
C ARG A 183 -13.92 -1.54 -1.91
N LEU A 184 -13.43 -2.76 -2.12
CA LEU A 184 -12.39 -3.04 -3.11
C LEU A 184 -12.75 -2.47 -4.49
N GLU A 185 -14.02 -2.51 -4.86
CA GLU A 185 -14.52 -2.06 -6.15
C GLU A 185 -14.36 -0.54 -6.36
N ASP A 186 -14.17 0.27 -5.31
CA ASP A 186 -14.01 1.72 -5.41
C ASP A 186 -12.74 2.14 -6.17
N TYR A 187 -11.79 1.21 -6.34
CA TYR A 187 -10.52 1.43 -7.06
C TYR A 187 -10.35 0.57 -8.31
N LEU A 188 -11.39 -0.13 -8.75
CA LEU A 188 -11.36 -0.90 -9.98
C LEU A 188 -12.03 -0.10 -11.09
N THR A 189 -11.31 0.12 -12.19
CA THR A 189 -11.78 0.94 -13.34
C THR A 189 -12.91 0.27 -14.12
N ASP A 190 -12.98 -1.06 -14.06
CA ASP A 190 -14.08 -1.84 -14.58
C ASP A 190 -14.80 -2.52 -13.40
N LYS A 191 -16.08 -2.85 -13.57
CA LYS A 191 -16.74 -3.89 -12.76
C LYS A 191 -16.14 -5.27 -13.07
N LYS A 192 -14.80 -5.39 -13.07
CA LYS A 192 -14.06 -6.64 -13.12
C LYS A 192 -14.73 -7.55 -12.11
N THR A 193 -15.39 -8.59 -12.62
CA THR A 193 -15.97 -9.59 -11.74
C THR A 193 -14.80 -10.34 -11.13
N ILE A 194 -14.49 -10.01 -9.88
CA ILE A 194 -13.40 -10.63 -9.15
C ILE A 194 -13.84 -12.05 -8.83
N SER A 195 -13.30 -13.01 -9.56
CA SER A 195 -13.53 -14.44 -9.33
C SER A 195 -12.37 -15.03 -8.52
N CYS A 196 -12.67 -15.42 -7.28
CA CYS A 196 -11.71 -16.04 -6.38
C CYS A 196 -11.92 -17.55 -6.36
N SER A 197 -10.92 -18.32 -6.80
CA SER A 197 -11.06 -19.77 -6.79
C SER A 197 -11.06 -20.32 -5.35
N PRO A 198 -11.86 -21.34 -5.02
CA PRO A 198 -11.86 -21.95 -3.69
C PRO A 198 -10.49 -22.49 -3.26
N SER A 199 -9.67 -22.93 -4.22
CA SER A 199 -8.30 -23.37 -3.97
C SER A 199 -7.41 -22.24 -3.45
N HIS A 200 -7.50 -21.06 -4.08
CA HIS A 200 -6.75 -19.87 -3.68
C HIS A 200 -7.21 -19.36 -2.32
N GLU A 201 -8.52 -19.32 -2.06
CA GLU A 201 -9.03 -18.93 -0.74
C GLU A 201 -8.54 -19.86 0.38
N ARG A 202 -8.51 -21.18 0.15
CA ARG A 202 -7.94 -22.14 1.10
C ARG A 202 -6.46 -21.88 1.35
N GLN A 203 -5.70 -21.54 0.32
CA GLN A 203 -4.28 -21.17 0.46
C GLN A 203 -4.12 -19.90 1.30
N LEU A 204 -4.91 -18.85 1.03
CA LEU A 204 -4.88 -17.61 1.79
C LEU A 204 -5.20 -17.84 3.27
N ARG A 205 -6.19 -18.69 3.58
CA ARG A 205 -6.50 -19.09 4.96
C ARG A 205 -5.32 -19.77 5.65
N LYS A 206 -4.50 -20.55 4.94
CA LYS A 206 -3.30 -21.18 5.53
C LYS A 206 -2.18 -20.17 5.77
N ILE A 207 -1.96 -19.25 4.84
CA ILE A 207 -0.89 -18.26 4.92
C ILE A 207 -1.17 -17.21 6.01
N TYR A 208 -2.41 -16.76 6.13
CA TYR A 208 -2.79 -15.64 6.99
C TYR A 208 -3.67 -16.05 8.18
N LYS A 209 -3.79 -17.35 8.51
CA LYS A 209 -4.25 -17.79 9.83
C LYS A 209 -3.15 -17.49 10.84
N LYS A 210 -3.16 -16.26 11.35
CA LYS A 210 -2.52 -15.86 12.60
C LYS A 210 -3.49 -14.93 13.29
#